data_AF-U7QBG4-F1
#
_entry.id   AF-U7QBG4-F1
#
_cell.length_a   1.000
_cell.length_b   1.000
_cell.length_c   1.000
_cell.angle_alpha   90.00
_cell.angle_beta   90.00
_cell.angle_gamma   90.00
#
_symmetry.space_group_name_H-M   'P 1'
#
loop_
_entity.id
_entity.type
_entity.pdbx_description
1 polymer ?
#
loop_
_entity_poly.entity_id
_entity_poly.type
_entity_poly.pdbx_seq_one_letter_code
_entity_poly.pdbx_strand_id
1 'polypeptide(L)'
;MINEIPESRTVRMTIRYINGESDCFEFDSPQEEKALLASHIQRVLNSKELMLEIGDRLLVIPMQNVQKIELSPVPLKLPDIAIRNVRAC
;
A
#
# COMPACT_ATOMS: atom_id res chain seq x y z
N MET A 1 11.48 -11.82 30.48
CA MET A 1 11.37 -10.89 29.34
C MET A 1 10.74 -11.67 28.21
N ILE A 2 9.45 -11.45 27.97
CA ILE A 2 8.75 -12.02 26.82
C ILE A 2 8.96 -10.98 25.72
N ASN A 3 9.69 -11.33 24.66
CA ASN A 3 9.78 -10.47 23.49
C ASN A 3 8.38 -10.47 22.88
N GLU A 4 7.65 -9.36 23.04
CA GLU A 4 6.42 -9.12 22.29
C GLU A 4 6.79 -9.17 20.82
N ILE A 5 6.36 -10.22 20.13
CA ILE A 5 6.43 -10.29 18.67
C ILE A 5 5.56 -9.14 18.18
N PRO A 6 6.10 -8.15 17.44
CA PRO A 6 5.28 -7.04 16.98
C PRO A 6 4.16 -7.61 16.10
N GLU A 7 2.91 -7.47 16.55
CA GLU A 7 1.74 -7.97 15.84
C GLU A 7 1.69 -7.32 14.45
N SER A 8 1.99 -8.11 13.42
CA SER A 8 1.86 -7.71 12.02
C SER A 8 0.40 -7.38 11.74
N ARG A 9 0.15 -6.23 11.11
CA ARG A 9 -1.20 -5.87 10.68
C ARG A 9 -1.36 -6.23 9.22
N THR A 10 -2.30 -7.12 8.92
CA THR A 10 -2.67 -7.42 7.53
C THR A 10 -3.34 -6.19 6.90
N VAL A 11 -2.82 -5.75 5.75
CA VAL A 11 -3.33 -4.64 4.96
C VAL A 11 -3.86 -5.17 3.63
N ARG A 12 -5.09 -4.78 3.29
CA ARG A 12 -5.71 -5.00 1.99
C ARG A 12 -5.37 -3.83 1.06
N MET A 13 -4.85 -4.13 -0.11
CA MET A 13 -4.64 -3.20 -1.21
C MET A 13 -5.57 -3.51 -2.37
N THR A 14 -6.38 -2.52 -2.76
CA THR A 14 -7.20 -2.60 -3.96
C THR A 14 -6.64 -1.67 -5.02
N ILE A 15 -6.33 -2.20 -6.20
CA ILE A 15 -5.90 -1.44 -7.36
C ILE A 15 -7.05 -1.38 -8.35
N ARG A 16 -7.49 -0.18 -8.73
CA ARG A 16 -8.42 0.03 -9.84
C ARG A 16 -7.65 0.51 -11.05
N TYR A 17 -7.86 -0.14 -12.18
CA TYR A 17 -7.18 0.16 -13.44
C TYR A 17 -8.01 1.11 -14.31
N ILE A 18 -7.34 1.79 -15.25
CA ILE A 18 -7.99 2.72 -16.19
C ILE A 18 -9.00 2.04 -17.13
N ASN A 19 -8.89 0.72 -17.32
CA ASN A 19 -9.83 -0.09 -18.09
C ASN A 19 -11.09 -0.48 -17.30
N GLY A 20 -11.17 -0.11 -16.02
CA GLY A 20 -12.29 -0.43 -15.12
C GLY A 20 -12.14 -1.73 -14.33
N GLU A 21 -11.13 -2.55 -14.61
CA GLU A 21 -10.83 -3.76 -13.83
C GLU A 21 -10.24 -3.42 -12.46
N SER A 22 -10.23 -4.39 -11.56
CA SER A 22 -9.63 -4.22 -10.24
C SER A 22 -9.01 -5.51 -9.72
N ASP A 23 -7.84 -5.37 -9.10
CA ASP A 23 -7.18 -6.44 -8.35
C ASP A 23 -7.19 -6.13 -6.85
N CYS A 24 -7.17 -7.19 -6.05
CA CYS A 24 -7.13 -7.14 -4.59
C CYS A 24 -5.97 -7.98 -4.07
N PHE A 25 -5.15 -7.40 -3.21
CA PHE A 25 -3.98 -8.02 -2.61
C PHE A 25 -4.00 -7.85 -1.10
N GLU A 26 -3.40 -8.79 -0.37
CA GLU A 26 -3.21 -8.71 1.07
C GLU A 26 -1.72 -8.91 1.38
N PHE A 27 -1.20 -8.09 2.30
CA PHE A 27 0.18 -8.22 2.77
C PHE A 27 0.26 -7.83 4.24
N ASP A 28 1.21 -8.44 4.95
CA ASP A 28 1.48 -8.08 6.33
C ASP A 28 2.39 -6.86 6.39
N SER A 29 1.90 -5.79 7.01
CA SER A 29 2.70 -4.58 7.24
C SER A 29 3.50 -4.76 8.54
N PRO A 30 4.85 -4.82 8.50
CA PRO A 30 5.64 -4.85 9.73
C PRO A 30 5.47 -3.54 10.50
N GLN A 31 5.20 -3.62 11.81
CA GLN A 31 5.05 -2.45 12.67
C GLN A 31 6.35 -1.63 12.83
N GLU A 32 7.52 -2.24 12.61
CA GLU A 32 8.82 -1.61 12.84
C GLU A 32 9.30 -0.74 11.68
N GLU A 33 8.70 -0.85 10.51
CA GLU A 33 9.09 -0.08 9.33
C GLU A 33 8.27 1.22 9.18
N LYS A 34 8.07 1.92 10.30
CA LYS A 34 7.24 3.12 10.40
C LYS A 34 7.67 4.23 9.43
N ALA A 35 8.93 4.30 9.01
CA ALA A 35 9.41 5.30 8.04
C ALA A 35 9.34 4.82 6.58
N LEU A 36 9.32 3.50 6.36
CA LEU A 36 9.45 2.91 5.03
C LEU A 36 8.11 2.87 4.32
N LEU A 37 6.98 2.60 4.98
CA LEU A 37 5.68 2.54 4.28
C LEU A 37 5.22 3.89 3.71
N ALA A 38 5.37 5.00 4.45
CA ALA A 38 5.01 6.33 3.94
C ALA A 38 5.95 6.80 2.82
N SER A 39 7.25 6.53 2.96
CA SER A 39 8.23 6.84 1.91
C SER A 39 8.08 5.91 0.70
N HIS A 40 7.66 4.64 0.90
CA HIS A 40 7.33 3.70 -0.17
C HIS A 40 6.07 4.11 -0.89
N ILE A 41 5.00 4.50 -0.20
CA ILE A 41 3.80 5.04 -0.86
C ILE A 41 4.16 6.29 -1.67
N GLN A 42 4.93 7.23 -1.10
CA GLN A 42 5.37 8.42 -1.84
C GLN A 42 6.27 8.07 -3.04
N ARG A 43 7.17 7.08 -2.89
CA ARG A 43 8.01 6.58 -4.00
C ARG A 43 7.18 5.89 -5.06
N VAL A 44 6.19 5.09 -4.69
CA VAL A 44 5.26 4.43 -5.61
C VAL A 44 4.45 5.47 -6.39
N LEU A 45 3.94 6.50 -5.71
CA LEU A 45 3.23 7.60 -6.37
C LEU A 45 4.13 8.39 -7.33
N ASN A 46 5.43 8.45 -7.06
CA ASN A 46 6.43 9.10 -7.92
C ASN A 46 7.11 8.11 -8.88
N SER A 47 6.77 6.81 -8.82
CA SER A 47 7.37 5.75 -9.63
C SER A 47 6.62 5.63 -10.95
N LYS A 48 7.31 5.11 -11.96
CA LYS A 48 6.68 4.73 -13.23
C LYS A 48 5.94 3.39 -13.13
N GLU A 49 6.27 2.60 -12.11
CA GLU A 49 5.79 1.23 -11.94
C GLU A 49 5.58 0.89 -10.46
N LEU A 50 4.56 0.09 -10.20
CA LEU A 50 4.30 -0.58 -8.94
C LEU A 50 4.77 -2.03 -9.08
N MET A 51 5.64 -2.47 -8.17
CA MET A 51 6.18 -3.82 -8.16
C MET A 51 5.64 -4.57 -6.94
N LEU A 52 5.04 -5.74 -7.16
CA LEU A 52 4.49 -6.60 -6.13
C LEU A 52 5.14 -7.98 -6.21
N GLU A 53 5.76 -8.42 -5.13
CA GLU A 53 6.17 -9.82 -4.96
C GLU A 53 4.97 -10.63 -4.50
N ILE A 54 4.62 -11.68 -5.24
CA ILE A 54 3.47 -12.55 -4.95
C ILE A 54 3.94 -14.00 -5.05
N GLY A 55 4.24 -14.63 -3.92
CA GLY A 55 4.77 -15.99 -3.91
C GLY A 55 6.16 -16.03 -4.57
N ASP A 56 6.28 -16.70 -5.71
CA ASP A 56 7.52 -16.87 -6.47
C ASP A 56 7.61 -15.96 -7.72
N ARG A 57 6.66 -15.02 -7.89
CA ARG A 57 6.62 -14.11 -9.05
C ARG A 57 6.67 -12.64 -8.65
N LEU A 58 7.25 -11.84 -9.54
CA LEU A 58 7.22 -10.39 -9.50
C LEU A 58 6.16 -9.88 -10.48
N LEU A 59 5.14 -9.21 -9.98
CA LEU A 59 4.15 -8.50 -10.78
C LEU A 59 4.57 -7.04 -10.92
N VAL A 60 4.76 -6.58 -12.16
CA VAL A 60 5.11 -5.18 -12.46
C VAL A 60 3.92 -4.52 -13.14
N ILE A 61 3.37 -3.49 -12.49
CA ILE A 61 2.19 -2.75 -12.94
C ILE A 61 2.62 -1.34 -13.33
N PRO A 62 2.52 -0.93 -14.60
CA PRO A 62 2.78 0.44 -15.00
C PRO A 62 1.81 1.41 -14.32
N MET A 63 2.33 2.45 -13.66
CA MET A 63 1.50 3.41 -12.92
C MET A 63 0.53 4.17 -13.84
N GLN A 64 0.86 4.33 -15.13
CA GLN A 64 -0.05 4.92 -16.12
C GLN A 64 -1.35 4.12 -16.34
N ASN A 65 -1.37 2.83 -15.97
CA ASN A 65 -2.55 1.98 -16.06
C ASN A 65 -3.38 2.00 -14.76
N VAL A 66 -2.85 2.58 -13.68
CA VAL A 66 -3.49 2.60 -12.37
C VAL A 66 -4.32 3.87 -12.23
N GLN A 67 -5.62 3.71 -12.04
CA GLN A 67 -6.54 4.81 -11.78
C GLN A 67 -6.58 5.17 -10.29
N LYS A 68 -6.61 4.17 -9.40
CA LYS A 68 -6.72 4.37 -7.96
C LYS A 68 -6.03 3.23 -7.21
N ILE A 69 -5.34 3.56 -6.12
CA ILE A 69 -4.88 2.59 -5.11
C ILE A 69 -5.61 2.90 -3.81
N GLU A 70 -6.15 1.88 -3.16
CA GLU A 70 -6.79 1.98 -1.84
C GLU A 70 -6.15 0.99 -0.89
N LEU A 71 -5.78 1.48 0.31
CA LEU A 71 -5.22 0.67 1.38
C LEU A 71 -6.17 0.68 2.57
N SER A 72 -6.53 -0.49 3.06
CA SER A 72 -7.37 -0.65 4.25
C SER A 72 -6.85 -1.79 5.12
N PRO A 73 -6.69 -1.59 6.43
CA PRO A 73 -6.91 -0.34 7.15
C PRO A 73 -5.85 0.71 6.82
N VAL A 74 -6.14 1.99 7.13
CA VAL A 74 -5.23 3.10 6.83
C VAL A 74 -3.83 2.83 7.42
N PRO A 75 -2.75 2.97 6.61
CA PRO A 75 -1.39 2.84 7.12
C PRO A 75 -1.10 3.81 8.27
N LEU A 76 -0.29 3.38 9.23
CA LEU A 76 0.05 4.19 10.42
C LEU A 76 0.74 5.51 10.06
N LYS A 77 1.59 5.50 9.03
CA LYS A 77 2.16 6.71 8.44
C LYS A 77 1.65 6.90 7.03
N LEU A 78 1.30 8.15 6.73
CA LEU A 78 0.88 8.60 5.41
C LEU A 78 1.89 9.62 4.91
N PRO A 79 2.01 9.81 3.59
CA PRO A 79 2.76 10.92 3.02
C PRO A 79 2.28 12.27 3.58
N ASP A 80 3.17 13.26 3.64
CA ASP A 80 2.87 14.58 4.21
C ASP A 80 1.74 15.32 3.47
N ILE A 81 1.55 14.99 2.20
CA ILE A 81 0.46 15.54 1.36
C ILE A 81 -0.93 14.96 1.71
N ALA A 82 -1.02 13.91 2.54
CA ALA A 82 -2.28 13.25 2.83
C ALA A 82 -3.16 14.06 3.78
N ILE A 83 -4.39 14.36 3.37
CA ILE A 83 -5.40 14.97 4.23
C ILE A 83 -5.99 13.89 5.15
N ARG A 84 -5.95 14.13 6.46
CA ARG A 84 -6.40 13.18 7.49
C ARG A 84 -7.87 13.43 7.85
N ASN A 85 -8.55 12.35 8.29
CA ASN A 85 -9.91 12.39 8.82
C ASN A 85 -10.99 12.91 7.84
N VAL A 86 -10.80 12.68 6.54
CA VAL A 86 -11.81 12.98 5.50
C VAL A 86 -13.00 12.03 5.65
N ARG A 87 -14.22 12.55 5.42
CA ARG A 87 -15.46 11.77 5.39
C ARG A 87 -16.04 11.82 3.98
N ALA A 88 -16.49 10.68 3.45
CA ALA A 88 -17.27 10.64 2.23
C ALA A 88 -18.66 11.26 2.48
N CYS A 89 -19.18 12.01 1.50
CA CYS A 89 -20.53 12.54 1.49
C CYS A 89 -21.46 11.71 0.60
#